data_AF-A0A4R4V750-F1
#
_entry.id   AF-A0A4R4V750-F1
#
_cell.length_a   1.000
_cell.length_b   1.000
_cell.length_c   1.000
_cell.angle_alpha   90.00
_cell.angle_beta   90.00
_cell.angle_gamma   90.00
#
_symmetry.space_group_name_H-M   'P 1'
#
loop_
_entity.id
_entity.type
_entity.pdbx_description
1 polymer ?
#
loop_
_entity_poly.entity_id
_entity_poly.type
_entity_poly.pdbx_seq_one_letter_code
_entity_poly.pdbx_strand_id
1 'polypeptide(L)'
;MRSVRTRTAVLATAAVTLAGTAGIVAVPAQAGDHGVPPGHRGRLLDSDPLTNAAALPSAAANRKITYTSEGVGGKRITVTGTVAIPEGEAPRGGWPVISWAHGTTGTADVCAPSADTPTGPAHDYLAYTERYLDKWVAKGYAVVQTDYEGLGTPGGHPYMNGVSHANTVADIVRAARKLDRRLGRDWYAVGHSQGGQAALFTAAQRQTPQDVRLKGSLALAPGSAISQTPGYVRAGLPGAQGALPFLFVMLTGAQAADPSLVPEDLVTEQAAPLVEATRTNACTAQLREMSADLPPEDVFRPDADLAPLETYLRSQEPLGLHLKVPTFVLQGMADTQVTPGATDSVVADLCKRYGGVTYGKFDGADHRALIDVSFEESLRYVEALRGGQTPPSDC
;
A
#
# COMPACT_ATOMS: atom_id res chain seq x y z
N MET A 1 -30.02 79.65 -48.86
CA MET A 1 -30.19 78.25 -49.34
C MET A 1 -29.91 77.30 -48.18
N ARG A 2 -30.88 76.40 -47.92
CA ARG A 2 -30.87 75.26 -46.97
C ARG A 2 -30.76 75.55 -45.46
N SER A 3 -31.94 75.71 -44.88
CA SER A 3 -32.32 75.36 -43.50
C SER A 3 -32.49 73.83 -43.39
N VAL A 4 -32.03 73.19 -42.30
CA VAL A 4 -32.61 72.00 -41.63
C VAL A 4 -32.04 71.95 -40.20
N ARG A 5 -32.77 72.44 -39.18
CA ARG A 5 -33.57 71.68 -38.20
C ARG A 5 -32.78 70.67 -37.33
N THR A 6 -32.48 71.15 -36.12
CA THR A 6 -32.29 70.42 -34.87
C THR A 6 -33.42 69.42 -34.61
N ARG A 7 -33.07 68.19 -34.24
CA ARG A 7 -33.98 67.23 -33.59
C ARG A 7 -33.38 66.82 -32.25
N THR A 8 -34.07 67.23 -31.20
CA THR A 8 -33.95 66.75 -29.83
C THR A 8 -34.46 65.30 -29.78
N ALA A 9 -33.69 64.40 -29.17
CA ALA A 9 -34.18 63.12 -28.68
C ALA A 9 -33.90 63.07 -27.18
N VAL A 10 -34.94 62.73 -26.42
CA VAL A 10 -35.03 62.75 -24.97
C VAL A 10 -35.11 61.31 -24.46
N LEU A 11 -34.57 61.08 -23.26
CA LEU A 11 -34.78 59.96 -22.33
C LEU A 11 -34.22 58.58 -22.70
N ALA A 12 -33.30 58.07 -21.87
CA ALA A 12 -33.66 57.17 -20.76
C ALA A 12 -32.41 56.77 -19.96
N THR A 13 -32.36 57.18 -18.69
CA THR A 13 -31.48 56.63 -17.67
C THR A 13 -31.93 55.22 -17.34
N ALA A 14 -31.11 54.21 -17.69
CA ALA A 14 -31.26 52.85 -17.19
C ALA A 14 -30.06 52.55 -16.28
N ALA A 15 -30.28 52.69 -14.96
CA ALA A 15 -29.46 52.02 -13.98
C ALA A 15 -29.87 50.54 -13.98
N VAL A 16 -28.96 49.65 -14.40
CA VAL A 16 -29.11 48.21 -14.20
C VAL A 16 -27.87 47.71 -13.49
N THR A 17 -28.13 47.22 -12.29
CA THR A 17 -27.27 46.51 -11.35
C THR A 17 -26.32 45.51 -12.01
N LEU A 18 -25.01 45.65 -11.78
CA LEU A 18 -24.07 44.55 -11.95
C LEU A 18 -24.39 43.47 -10.91
N ALA A 19 -25.07 42.41 -11.33
CA ALA A 19 -25.04 41.15 -10.61
C ALA A 19 -23.63 40.58 -10.76
N GLY A 20 -22.79 40.76 -9.73
CA GLY A 20 -21.50 40.11 -9.64
C GLY A 20 -21.70 38.61 -9.51
N THR A 21 -21.60 37.87 -10.62
CA THR A 21 -21.37 36.45 -10.59
C THR A 21 -19.94 36.23 -10.07
N ALA A 22 -19.83 36.00 -8.76
CA ALA A 22 -18.62 35.46 -8.16
C ALA A 22 -18.38 34.07 -8.77
N GLY A 23 -17.65 34.03 -9.88
CA GLY A 23 -17.09 32.81 -10.41
C GLY A 23 -16.14 32.26 -9.35
N ILE A 24 -16.56 31.19 -8.69
CA ILE A 24 -15.66 30.36 -7.91
C ILE A 24 -14.75 29.69 -8.94
N VAL A 25 -13.66 30.37 -9.27
CA VAL A 25 -12.52 29.72 -9.89
C VAL A 25 -11.99 28.79 -8.81
N ALA A 26 -12.28 27.50 -8.96
CA ALA A 26 -11.61 26.47 -8.19
C ALA A 26 -10.13 26.54 -8.58
N VAL A 27 -9.36 27.32 -7.81
CA VAL A 27 -7.92 27.22 -7.80
C VAL A 27 -7.64 25.78 -7.36
N PRO A 28 -6.93 24.97 -8.16
CA PRO A 28 -6.51 23.67 -7.68
C PRO A 28 -5.72 23.94 -6.40
N ALA A 29 -6.13 23.31 -5.29
CA ALA A 29 -5.37 23.36 -4.07
C ALA A 29 -4.01 22.71 -4.40
N GLN A 30 -3.02 23.54 -4.74
CA GLN A 30 -1.64 23.19 -4.52
C GLN A 30 -1.55 23.00 -3.00
N ALA A 31 -1.65 21.75 -2.56
CA ALA A 31 -1.21 21.38 -1.23
C ALA A 31 0.22 21.90 -1.14
N GLY A 32 0.39 22.98 -0.38
CA GLY A 32 1.69 23.59 -0.17
C GLY A 32 2.64 22.52 0.31
N ASP A 33 3.90 22.67 -0.07
CA ASP A 33 5.04 22.00 0.55
C ASP A 33 5.14 22.46 2.01
N HIS A 34 4.15 22.10 2.83
CA HIS A 34 4.22 22.12 4.27
C HIS A 34 5.24 21.05 4.62
N GLY A 35 6.51 21.44 4.55
CA GLY A 35 7.65 20.55 4.71
C GLY A 35 7.44 19.64 5.91
N VAL A 36 7.67 18.34 5.70
CA VAL A 36 7.54 17.31 6.72
C VAL A 36 8.22 17.81 8.00
N PRO A 37 7.48 17.93 9.14
CA PRO A 37 8.01 18.56 10.33
C PRO A 37 9.35 17.95 10.73
N PRO A 38 10.34 18.77 11.16
CA PRO A 38 11.61 18.24 11.61
C PRO A 38 11.40 17.27 12.79
N GLY A 39 12.14 16.16 12.79
CA GLY A 39 12.01 15.13 13.81
C GLY A 39 12.49 13.77 13.34
N HIS A 40 12.39 12.78 14.22
CA HIS A 40 12.66 11.39 13.90
C HIS A 40 11.47 10.76 13.19
N ARG A 41 11.73 9.84 12.25
CA ARG A 41 10.72 8.91 11.69
C ARG A 41 9.92 8.24 12.82
N GLY A 42 8.66 7.88 12.56
CA GLY A 42 7.73 7.31 13.55
C GLY A 42 7.14 8.33 14.53
N ARG A 43 7.28 9.65 14.27
CA ARG A 43 6.61 10.69 15.07
C ARG A 43 5.14 10.79 14.66
N LEU A 44 4.24 10.64 15.64
CA LEU A 44 2.83 10.97 15.51
C LEU A 44 2.67 12.49 15.31
N LEU A 45 1.93 12.87 14.27
CA LEU A 45 1.62 14.26 13.92
C LEU A 45 0.19 14.60 14.29
N ASP A 46 -0.74 13.72 13.96
CA ASP A 46 -2.17 13.93 14.18
C ASP A 46 -2.91 12.61 14.43
N SER A 47 -4.09 12.70 15.04
CA SER A 47 -4.98 11.57 15.19
C SER A 47 -6.45 11.95 15.34
N ASP A 48 -7.29 11.32 14.54
CA ASP A 48 -8.75 11.45 14.57
C ASP A 48 -9.43 10.12 14.90
N PRO A 49 -10.65 10.13 15.46
CA PRO A 49 -11.52 8.96 15.45
C PRO A 49 -11.72 8.43 14.03
N LEU A 50 -11.65 7.11 13.85
CA LEU A 50 -11.94 6.44 12.58
C LEU A 50 -13.33 5.80 12.64
N THR A 51 -14.23 6.24 11.76
CA THR A 51 -15.65 5.80 11.75
C THR A 51 -16.11 5.33 10.37
N ASN A 52 -15.20 5.15 9.41
CA ASN A 52 -15.48 4.64 8.07
C ASN A 52 -15.34 3.11 8.01
N ALA A 53 -15.28 2.52 6.81
CA ALA A 53 -15.21 1.06 6.63
C ALA A 53 -13.92 0.45 7.22
N ALA A 54 -12.83 1.21 7.26
CA ALA A 54 -11.55 0.77 7.82
C ALA A 54 -11.53 0.58 9.35
N ALA A 55 -12.64 0.90 10.05
CA ALA A 55 -12.76 0.67 11.48
C ALA A 55 -13.02 -0.82 11.79
N LEU A 56 -12.21 -1.41 12.68
CA LEU A 56 -12.36 -2.81 13.08
C LEU A 56 -13.39 -2.93 14.22
N PRO A 57 -14.49 -3.68 14.04
CA PRO A 57 -15.62 -3.67 14.96
C PRO A 57 -15.32 -4.26 16.35
N SER A 58 -14.35 -5.16 16.48
CA SER A 58 -13.92 -5.74 17.76
C SER A 58 -13.01 -4.81 18.57
N ALA A 59 -12.66 -3.63 18.05
CA ALA A 59 -11.79 -2.67 18.73
C ALA A 59 -12.58 -1.75 19.67
N ALA A 60 -12.04 -1.50 20.86
CA ALA A 60 -12.55 -0.46 21.76
C ALA A 60 -12.41 0.95 21.18
N ALA A 61 -11.38 1.17 20.35
CA ALA A 61 -11.13 2.43 19.68
C ALA A 61 -10.43 2.20 18.34
N ASN A 62 -10.96 2.85 17.30
CA ASN A 62 -10.32 2.96 15.99
C ASN A 62 -9.88 4.40 15.77
N ARG A 63 -8.66 4.60 15.28
CA ARG A 63 -8.05 5.91 15.04
C ARG A 63 -7.42 5.97 13.67
N LYS A 64 -7.66 7.07 12.94
CA LYS A 64 -6.79 7.47 11.83
C LYS A 64 -5.64 8.24 12.45
N ILE A 65 -4.43 7.98 11.98
CA ILE A 65 -3.25 8.73 12.39
C ILE A 65 -2.49 9.26 11.18
N THR A 66 -1.84 10.39 11.38
CA THR A 66 -0.84 10.95 10.46
C THR A 66 0.50 10.93 11.17
N TYR A 67 1.55 10.43 10.52
CA TYR A 67 2.86 10.26 11.13
C TYR A 67 3.99 10.49 10.13
N THR A 68 5.20 10.69 10.64
CA THR A 68 6.41 10.84 9.79
C THR A 68 7.06 9.49 9.51
N SER A 69 7.62 9.32 8.32
CA SER A 69 8.42 8.14 7.94
C SER A 69 9.59 8.56 7.04
N GLU A 70 10.32 7.56 6.54
CA GLU A 70 11.38 7.70 5.56
C GLU A 70 11.02 6.90 4.30
N GLY A 71 10.85 7.61 3.19
CA GLY A 71 10.47 7.08 1.89
C GLY A 71 11.67 6.77 1.00
N VAL A 72 11.42 6.74 -0.31
CA VAL A 72 12.46 6.47 -1.32
C VAL A 72 13.63 7.46 -1.20
N GLY A 73 14.84 6.95 -1.34
CA GLY A 73 16.07 7.74 -1.28
C GLY A 73 16.37 8.38 0.09
N GLY A 74 15.71 7.93 1.16
CA GLY A 74 15.87 8.52 2.50
C GLY A 74 15.09 9.82 2.69
N LYS A 75 14.15 10.14 1.77
CA LYS A 75 13.33 11.34 1.86
C LYS A 75 12.41 11.24 3.08
N ARG A 76 12.33 12.31 3.88
CA ARG A 76 11.31 12.40 4.93
C ARG A 76 9.93 12.58 4.31
N ILE A 77 8.98 11.80 4.78
CA ILE A 77 7.60 11.79 4.27
C ILE A 77 6.60 11.85 5.42
N THR A 78 5.39 12.31 5.11
CA THR A 78 4.21 12.17 5.96
C THR A 78 3.39 11.01 5.40
N VAL A 79 2.83 10.18 6.27
CA VAL A 79 2.07 8.97 5.92
C VAL A 79 0.84 8.89 6.83
N THR A 80 -0.26 8.35 6.31
CA THR A 80 -1.46 8.04 7.09
C THR A 80 -1.59 6.55 7.37
N GLY A 81 -2.45 6.21 8.32
CA GLY A 81 -2.77 4.82 8.63
C GLY A 81 -3.83 4.70 9.71
N THR A 82 -4.18 3.48 10.05
CA THR A 82 -5.17 3.15 11.06
C THR A 82 -4.55 2.48 12.27
N VAL A 83 -5.16 2.68 13.44
CA VAL A 83 -4.83 2.03 14.71
C VAL A 83 -6.12 1.52 15.33
N ALA A 84 -6.21 0.22 15.55
CA ALA A 84 -7.28 -0.45 16.25
C ALA A 84 -6.78 -0.96 17.61
N ILE A 85 -7.39 -0.47 18.69
CA ILE A 85 -7.02 -0.79 20.07
C ILE A 85 -8.02 -1.80 20.63
N PRO A 86 -7.58 -2.97 21.14
CA PRO A 86 -8.48 -4.00 21.65
C PRO A 86 -9.27 -3.56 22.88
N GLU A 87 -10.40 -4.22 23.10
CA GLU A 87 -11.14 -4.15 24.36
C GLU A 87 -10.37 -4.81 25.53
N GLY A 88 -10.71 -4.40 26.75
CA GLY A 88 -10.18 -4.98 27.98
C GLY A 88 -8.92 -4.31 28.52
N GLU A 89 -8.26 -5.00 29.46
CA GLU A 89 -7.04 -4.52 30.12
C GLU A 89 -5.79 -4.99 29.38
N ALA A 90 -4.89 -4.05 29.09
CA ALA A 90 -3.63 -4.38 28.43
C ALA A 90 -2.77 -5.28 29.35
N PRO A 91 -2.16 -6.36 28.81
CA PRO A 91 -1.31 -7.24 29.61
C PRO A 91 -0.05 -6.50 30.08
N ARG A 92 0.70 -7.12 31.00
CA ARG A 92 1.98 -6.58 31.45
C ARG A 92 2.92 -6.37 30.25
N GLY A 93 3.35 -5.12 30.05
CA GLY A 93 4.18 -4.74 28.90
C GLY A 93 3.40 -4.13 27.72
N GLY A 94 2.07 -4.08 27.80
CA GLY A 94 1.18 -3.51 26.80
C GLY A 94 0.63 -4.53 25.81
N TRP A 95 -0.38 -4.14 25.04
CA TRP A 95 -0.95 -4.94 23.96
C TRP A 95 0.15 -5.33 22.94
N PRO A 96 0.31 -6.61 22.58
CA PRO A 96 1.15 -6.97 21.43
C PRO A 96 0.60 -6.30 20.16
N VAL A 97 1.48 -5.88 19.27
CA VAL A 97 1.09 -5.14 18.07
C VAL A 97 1.27 -6.01 16.82
N ILE A 98 0.21 -6.14 16.03
CA ILE A 98 0.28 -6.61 14.64
C ILE A 98 0.39 -5.36 13.76
N SER A 99 1.49 -5.24 13.04
CA SER A 99 1.64 -4.23 12.01
C SER A 99 1.33 -4.86 10.66
N TRP A 100 0.15 -4.54 10.14
CA TRP A 100 -0.32 -5.08 8.88
C TRP A 100 0.19 -4.26 7.70
N ALA A 101 0.86 -4.96 6.79
CA ALA A 101 1.30 -4.50 5.49
C ALA A 101 0.25 -4.99 4.47
N HIS A 102 -0.56 -4.07 3.94
CA HIS A 102 -1.61 -4.45 2.99
C HIS A 102 -1.04 -4.84 1.63
N GLY A 103 -1.79 -5.69 0.92
CA GLY A 103 -1.59 -6.02 -0.49
C GLY A 103 -2.08 -4.90 -1.40
N THR A 104 -2.07 -5.13 -2.70
CA THR A 104 -2.29 -4.07 -3.69
C THR A 104 -3.72 -3.55 -3.67
N THR A 105 -3.88 -2.30 -3.25
CA THR A 105 -5.12 -1.53 -3.39
C THR A 105 -5.08 -0.70 -4.66
N GLY A 106 -4.00 0.04 -4.88
CA GLY A 106 -3.72 0.88 -6.05
C GLY A 106 -2.58 1.85 -5.75
N THR A 107 -2.45 2.92 -6.53
CA THR A 107 -1.44 3.99 -6.32
C THR A 107 -2.06 5.38 -6.15
N ALA A 108 -3.36 5.54 -6.39
CA ALA A 108 -4.08 6.79 -6.19
C ALA A 108 -4.51 6.97 -4.72
N ASP A 109 -4.68 8.22 -4.28
CA ASP A 109 -5.10 8.54 -2.91
C ASP A 109 -6.42 7.89 -2.49
N VAL A 110 -7.35 7.71 -3.44
CA VAL A 110 -8.64 7.02 -3.21
C VAL A 110 -8.48 5.53 -2.88
N CYS A 111 -7.29 4.97 -3.09
CA CYS A 111 -6.94 3.58 -2.79
C CYS A 111 -6.28 3.41 -1.42
N ALA A 112 -6.08 4.49 -0.66
CA ALA A 112 -5.48 4.43 0.67
C ALA A 112 -6.40 3.65 1.63
N PRO A 113 -5.89 2.60 2.31
CA PRO A 113 -6.71 1.81 3.24
C PRO A 113 -7.39 2.63 4.34
N SER A 114 -6.74 3.66 4.90
CA SER A 114 -7.34 4.51 5.94
C SER A 114 -8.52 5.37 5.45
N ALA A 115 -8.70 5.48 4.13
CA ALA A 115 -9.80 6.21 3.50
C ALA A 115 -10.95 5.31 3.05
N ASP A 116 -10.93 4.01 3.39
CA ASP A 116 -11.91 3.07 2.85
C ASP A 116 -13.36 3.40 3.22
N THR A 117 -14.27 3.07 2.31
CA THR A 117 -15.72 3.23 2.49
C THR A 117 -16.43 2.01 1.94
N PRO A 118 -17.66 1.69 2.37
CA PRO A 118 -18.36 0.49 1.91
C PRO A 118 -18.59 0.41 0.38
N THR A 119 -18.50 1.54 -0.32
CA THR A 119 -18.61 1.65 -1.78
C THR A 119 -17.32 2.17 -2.41
N GLY A 120 -16.21 2.13 -1.67
CA GLY A 120 -14.92 2.65 -2.11
C GLY A 120 -14.29 1.77 -3.18
N PRO A 121 -13.43 2.34 -4.03
CA PRO A 121 -12.84 1.61 -5.16
C PRO A 121 -11.91 0.45 -4.73
N ALA A 122 -11.34 0.52 -3.52
CA ALA A 122 -10.50 -0.52 -2.93
C ALA A 122 -11.24 -1.51 -2.00
N HIS A 123 -12.53 -1.27 -1.72
CA HIS A 123 -13.29 -1.99 -0.69
C HIS A 123 -13.38 -3.51 -0.96
N ASP A 124 -13.43 -3.92 -2.24
CA ASP A 124 -13.45 -5.34 -2.62
C ASP A 124 -12.27 -6.12 -2.03
N TYR A 125 -11.07 -5.54 -1.96
CA TYR A 125 -9.93 -6.17 -1.31
C TYR A 125 -9.93 -5.90 0.20
N LEU A 126 -10.17 -4.66 0.60
CA LEU A 126 -10.03 -4.21 1.98
C LEU A 126 -11.00 -4.91 2.93
N ALA A 127 -12.25 -5.15 2.50
CA ALA A 127 -13.24 -5.86 3.30
C ALA A 127 -12.80 -7.28 3.69
N TYR A 128 -12.02 -7.98 2.85
CA TYR A 128 -11.45 -9.29 3.22
C TYR A 128 -10.38 -9.13 4.27
N THR A 129 -9.46 -8.17 4.08
CA THR A 129 -8.39 -7.94 5.02
C THR A 129 -8.88 -7.41 6.36
N GLU A 130 -9.89 -6.55 6.39
CA GLU A 130 -10.49 -6.00 7.62
C GLU A 130 -11.08 -7.12 8.49
N ARG A 131 -11.75 -8.11 7.89
CA ARG A 131 -12.23 -9.29 8.63
C ARG A 131 -11.08 -10.10 9.22
N TYR A 132 -9.98 -10.25 8.49
CA TYR A 132 -8.78 -10.92 9.00
C TYR A 132 -8.13 -10.14 10.16
N LEU A 133 -8.05 -8.82 10.03
CA LEU A 133 -7.49 -7.93 11.06
C LEU A 133 -8.38 -7.86 12.30
N ASP A 134 -9.69 -7.87 12.14
CA ASP A 134 -10.63 -7.87 13.26
C ASP A 134 -10.47 -9.12 14.13
N LYS A 135 -10.16 -10.28 13.53
CA LYS A 135 -9.83 -11.50 14.28
C LYS A 135 -8.61 -11.30 15.19
N TRP A 136 -7.58 -10.55 14.76
CA TRP A 136 -6.44 -10.21 15.61
C TRP A 136 -6.84 -9.31 16.79
N VAL A 137 -7.67 -8.29 16.53
CA VAL A 137 -8.19 -7.41 17.59
C VAL A 137 -9.00 -8.20 18.60
N ALA A 138 -9.90 -9.08 18.15
CA ALA A 138 -10.69 -9.97 18.99
C ALA A 138 -9.84 -10.94 19.85
N LYS A 139 -8.61 -11.23 19.43
CA LYS A 139 -7.62 -12.03 20.19
C LYS A 139 -6.73 -11.19 21.11
N GLY A 140 -7.02 -9.89 21.28
CA GLY A 140 -6.27 -9.01 22.16
C GLY A 140 -4.94 -8.53 21.57
N TYR A 141 -4.88 -8.33 20.24
CA TYR A 141 -3.75 -7.70 19.57
C TYR A 141 -4.14 -6.31 19.07
N ALA A 142 -3.35 -5.29 19.40
CA ALA A 142 -3.51 -4.01 18.73
C ALA A 142 -3.09 -4.16 17.27
N VAL A 143 -3.89 -3.64 16.35
CA VAL A 143 -3.60 -3.69 14.92
C VAL A 143 -3.27 -2.28 14.45
N VAL A 144 -2.16 -2.14 13.74
CA VAL A 144 -1.79 -0.91 13.03
C VAL A 144 -1.62 -1.24 11.56
N GLN A 145 -2.15 -0.38 10.68
CA GLN A 145 -2.06 -0.55 9.23
C GLN A 145 -1.65 0.79 8.62
N THR A 146 -0.49 0.81 7.96
CA THR A 146 -0.06 2.00 7.22
C THR A 146 -0.69 2.02 5.85
N ASP A 147 -0.88 3.23 5.29
CA ASP A 147 -1.26 3.38 3.89
C ASP A 147 -0.06 3.26 2.93
N TYR A 148 1.19 3.26 3.43
CA TYR A 148 2.44 3.45 2.67
C TYR A 148 2.69 4.90 2.19
N GLU A 149 3.91 5.15 1.72
CA GLU A 149 4.31 6.41 1.10
C GLU A 149 3.41 6.72 -0.10
N GLY A 150 2.93 7.96 -0.21
CA GLY A 150 2.22 8.46 -1.39
C GLY A 150 0.81 7.91 -1.58
N LEU A 151 0.25 7.18 -0.62
CA LEU A 151 -1.16 6.78 -0.58
C LEU A 151 -1.89 7.61 0.47
N GLY A 152 -2.78 8.49 0.01
CA GLY A 152 -3.54 9.42 0.87
C GLY A 152 -2.73 10.63 1.35
N THR A 153 -1.54 10.83 0.79
CA THR A 153 -0.59 11.89 1.16
C THR A 153 0.18 12.38 -0.07
N PRO A 154 0.71 13.62 -0.07
CA PRO A 154 1.37 14.18 -1.25
C PRO A 154 2.53 13.33 -1.78
N GLY A 155 2.58 13.13 -3.10
CA GLY A 155 3.59 12.33 -3.81
C GLY A 155 2.95 11.13 -4.53
N GLY A 156 3.74 10.41 -5.31
CA GLY A 156 3.31 9.13 -5.90
C GLY A 156 3.64 7.96 -4.97
N HIS A 157 2.81 6.92 -4.97
CA HIS A 157 3.09 5.69 -4.23
C HIS A 157 4.18 4.86 -4.94
N PRO A 158 5.37 4.65 -4.34
CA PRO A 158 6.43 3.85 -4.95
C PRO A 158 6.12 2.35 -4.77
N TYR A 159 5.14 1.87 -5.54
CA TYR A 159 4.64 0.49 -5.49
C TYR A 159 5.79 -0.54 -5.54
N MET A 160 5.69 -1.55 -4.68
CA MET A 160 6.71 -2.59 -4.43
C MET A 160 8.06 -2.10 -3.89
N ASN A 161 8.26 -0.81 -3.58
CA ASN A 161 9.52 -0.35 -3.00
C ASN A 161 9.73 -0.90 -1.58
N GLY A 162 10.56 -1.94 -1.47
CA GLY A 162 10.65 -2.74 -0.25
C GLY A 162 11.22 -1.96 0.94
N VAL A 163 12.15 -1.03 0.71
CA VAL A 163 12.74 -0.19 1.76
C VAL A 163 11.72 0.82 2.29
N SER A 164 11.02 1.53 1.41
CA SER A 164 9.97 2.48 1.82
C SER A 164 8.82 1.79 2.55
N HIS A 165 8.34 0.64 2.04
CA HIS A 165 7.33 -0.15 2.73
C HIS A 165 7.79 -0.62 4.12
N ALA A 166 9.00 -1.19 4.23
CA ALA A 166 9.52 -1.62 5.53
C ALA A 166 9.64 -0.47 6.53
N ASN A 167 9.96 0.74 6.05
CA ASN A 167 10.03 1.91 6.90
C ASN A 167 8.68 2.31 7.47
N THR A 168 7.67 2.44 6.61
CA THR A 168 6.30 2.81 7.01
C THR A 168 5.64 1.76 7.91
N VAL A 169 5.83 0.46 7.60
CA VAL A 169 5.39 -0.66 8.46
C VAL A 169 6.00 -0.60 9.85
N ALA A 170 7.29 -0.25 9.99
CA ALA A 170 7.92 -0.14 11.31
C ALA A 170 7.56 1.16 12.04
N ASP A 171 7.45 2.28 11.34
CA ASP A 171 7.27 3.60 11.95
C ASP A 171 5.85 3.85 12.45
N ILE A 172 4.84 3.25 11.82
CA ILE A 172 3.46 3.34 12.32
C ILE A 172 3.32 2.74 13.73
N VAL A 173 4.06 1.67 14.05
CA VAL A 173 4.09 1.08 15.40
C VAL A 173 4.57 2.10 16.43
N ARG A 174 5.57 2.91 16.08
CA ARG A 174 6.11 3.94 16.97
C ARG A 174 5.14 5.09 17.16
N ALA A 175 4.48 5.51 16.09
CA ALA A 175 3.45 6.54 16.13
C ALA A 175 2.25 6.10 16.97
N ALA A 176 1.77 4.86 16.79
CA ALA A 176 0.67 4.30 17.56
C ALA A 176 0.99 4.20 19.06
N ARG A 177 2.24 3.92 19.43
CA ARG A 177 2.69 3.96 20.84
C ARG A 177 2.76 5.36 21.44
N LYS A 178 2.87 6.41 20.61
CA LYS A 178 2.74 7.80 21.06
C LYS A 178 1.28 8.18 21.26
N LEU A 179 0.38 7.63 20.45
CA LEU A 179 -1.07 7.77 20.59
C LEU A 179 -1.55 7.10 21.88
N ASP A 180 -1.15 5.85 22.14
CA ASP A 180 -1.50 5.12 23.36
C ASP A 180 -0.31 4.30 23.90
N ARG A 181 0.13 4.64 25.11
CA ARG A 181 1.28 3.99 25.77
C ARG A 181 0.99 2.58 26.25
N ARG A 182 -0.28 2.13 26.23
CA ARG A 182 -0.69 0.75 26.49
C ARG A 182 -0.37 -0.16 25.31
N LEU A 183 -0.03 0.36 24.12
CA LEU A 183 0.54 -0.46 23.06
C LEU A 183 1.98 -0.84 23.41
N GLY A 184 2.23 -2.15 23.39
CA GLY A 184 3.49 -2.75 23.77
C GLY A 184 4.62 -2.41 22.81
N ARG A 185 5.85 -2.74 23.21
CA ARG A 185 7.05 -2.56 22.37
C ARG A 185 7.27 -3.71 21.40
N ASP A 186 6.76 -4.89 21.73
CA ASP A 186 6.90 -6.10 20.91
C ASP A 186 5.82 -6.11 19.83
N TRP A 187 6.25 -6.31 18.59
CA TRP A 187 5.37 -6.27 17.43
C TRP A 187 5.76 -7.30 16.38
N TYR A 188 4.82 -7.57 15.48
CA TYR A 188 4.93 -8.55 14.40
C TYR A 188 4.53 -7.91 13.09
N ALA A 189 5.35 -8.07 12.06
CA ALA A 189 5.02 -7.64 10.71
C ALA A 189 4.20 -8.74 10.02
N VAL A 190 2.99 -8.44 9.58
CA VAL A 190 2.15 -9.40 8.86
C VAL A 190 1.74 -8.74 7.56
N GLY A 191 1.83 -9.43 6.43
CA GLY A 191 1.34 -8.84 5.18
C GLY A 191 1.04 -9.84 4.10
N HIS A 192 0.25 -9.40 3.13
CA HIS A 192 -0.25 -10.23 2.02
C HIS A 192 0.14 -9.64 0.66
N SER A 193 0.53 -10.47 -0.32
CA SER A 193 0.85 -10.04 -1.69
C SER A 193 1.97 -8.99 -1.71
N GLN A 194 1.75 -7.76 -2.21
CA GLN A 194 2.65 -6.60 -2.02
C GLN A 194 3.09 -6.46 -0.54
N GLY A 195 2.15 -6.58 0.38
CA GLY A 195 2.41 -6.52 1.81
C GLY A 195 3.21 -7.71 2.34
N GLY A 196 3.12 -8.88 1.69
CA GLY A 196 3.95 -10.04 2.01
C GLY A 196 5.41 -9.78 1.67
N GLN A 197 5.69 -9.11 0.53
CA GLN A 197 7.02 -8.61 0.21
C GLN A 197 7.47 -7.55 1.23
N ALA A 198 6.62 -6.60 1.58
CA ALA A 198 6.93 -5.59 2.60
C ALA A 198 7.27 -6.22 3.96
N ALA A 199 6.58 -7.30 4.34
CA ALA A 199 6.87 -8.06 5.55
C ALA A 199 8.27 -8.70 5.50
N LEU A 200 8.67 -9.29 4.37
CA LEU A 200 10.03 -9.81 4.19
C LEU A 200 11.11 -8.72 4.25
N PHE A 201 10.89 -7.57 3.60
CA PHE A 201 11.80 -6.43 3.71
C PHE A 201 11.89 -5.88 5.14
N THR A 202 10.76 -5.85 5.85
CA THR A 202 10.70 -5.48 7.27
C THR A 202 11.53 -6.44 8.14
N ALA A 203 11.43 -7.74 7.87
CA ALA A 203 12.22 -8.77 8.55
C ALA A 203 13.74 -8.68 8.24
N ALA A 204 14.11 -8.12 7.09
CA ALA A 204 15.50 -7.94 6.67
C ALA A 204 16.09 -6.56 7.02
N GLN A 205 15.30 -5.66 7.61
CA GLN A 205 15.65 -4.26 7.76
C GLN A 205 16.97 -4.07 8.53
N ARG A 206 17.88 -3.28 7.96
CA ARG A 206 19.22 -3.08 8.54
C ARG A 206 19.17 -2.26 9.84
N GLN A 207 18.35 -1.22 9.85
CA GLN A 207 18.17 -0.31 10.98
C GLN A 207 16.75 -0.45 11.51
N THR A 208 16.59 -1.17 12.61
CA THR A 208 15.31 -1.23 13.34
C THR A 208 15.34 -0.19 14.45
N PRO A 209 14.28 0.62 14.64
CA PRO A 209 14.21 1.56 15.75
C PRO A 209 14.35 0.83 17.10
N GLN A 210 15.19 1.34 18.01
CA GLN A 210 15.49 0.67 19.29
C GLN A 210 14.34 0.76 20.32
N ASP A 211 13.36 1.63 20.09
CA ASP A 211 12.24 1.88 20.99
C ASP A 211 11.07 0.89 20.82
N VAL A 212 11.10 0.08 19.76
CA VAL A 212 10.20 -1.04 19.46
C VAL A 212 11.01 -2.27 19.03
N ARG A 213 10.43 -3.47 19.11
CA ARG A 213 11.13 -4.73 18.87
C ARG A 213 10.30 -5.62 17.95
N LEU A 214 10.79 -5.79 16.72
CA LEU A 214 10.22 -6.76 15.80
C LEU A 214 10.52 -8.16 16.32
N LYS A 215 9.49 -8.93 16.62
CA LYS A 215 9.60 -10.28 17.20
C LYS A 215 9.48 -11.39 16.18
N GLY A 216 8.83 -11.13 15.05
CA GLY A 216 8.72 -12.04 13.94
C GLY A 216 7.98 -11.41 12.77
N SER A 217 8.02 -12.07 11.63
CA SER A 217 7.34 -11.65 10.41
C SER A 217 6.53 -12.79 9.81
N LEU A 218 5.36 -12.48 9.25
CA LEU A 218 4.49 -13.40 8.54
C LEU A 218 4.24 -12.82 7.14
N ALA A 219 4.71 -13.53 6.12
CA ALA A 219 4.62 -13.12 4.72
C ALA A 219 3.68 -14.08 3.97
N LEU A 220 2.45 -13.62 3.74
CA LEU A 220 1.41 -14.37 3.03
C LEU A 220 1.53 -14.06 1.53
N ALA A 221 1.75 -15.09 0.70
CA ALA A 221 1.93 -14.99 -0.75
C ALA A 221 2.81 -13.79 -1.16
N PRO A 222 4.09 -13.73 -0.70
CA PRO A 222 4.92 -12.54 -0.87
C PRO A 222 5.15 -12.21 -2.35
N GLY A 223 4.78 -10.98 -2.73
CA GLY A 223 4.98 -10.45 -4.09
C GLY A 223 6.42 -10.66 -4.55
N SER A 224 6.58 -11.43 -5.62
CA SER A 224 7.87 -11.89 -6.13
C SER A 224 7.77 -12.21 -7.62
N ALA A 225 8.91 -12.31 -8.30
CA ALA A 225 9.02 -12.44 -9.76
C ALA A 225 8.36 -11.27 -10.53
N ILE A 226 8.16 -10.12 -9.88
CA ILE A 226 7.55 -8.91 -10.47
C ILE A 226 8.38 -8.35 -11.63
N SER A 227 9.69 -8.58 -11.62
CA SER A 227 10.58 -8.17 -12.72
C SER A 227 10.32 -8.89 -14.04
N GLN A 228 9.56 -10.00 -14.01
CA GLN A 228 9.17 -10.75 -15.19
C GLN A 228 7.86 -10.23 -15.80
N THR A 229 7.07 -9.44 -15.05
CA THR A 229 5.74 -8.97 -15.48
C THR A 229 5.76 -8.16 -16.79
N PRO A 230 6.68 -7.20 -17.02
CA PRO A 230 6.71 -6.46 -18.29
C PRO A 230 6.93 -7.38 -19.49
N GLY A 231 7.91 -8.28 -19.41
CA GLY A 231 8.19 -9.25 -20.48
C GLY A 231 7.06 -10.26 -20.69
N TYR A 232 6.42 -10.71 -19.62
CA TYR A 232 5.26 -11.62 -19.66
C TYR A 232 4.06 -11.00 -20.38
N VAL A 233 3.77 -9.73 -20.09
CA VAL A 233 2.70 -8.95 -20.76
C VAL A 233 3.05 -8.68 -22.21
N ARG A 234 4.25 -8.18 -22.51
CA ARG A 234 4.69 -7.89 -23.89
C ARG A 234 4.61 -9.11 -24.81
N ALA A 235 4.86 -10.30 -24.25
CA ALA A 235 4.82 -11.55 -25.00
C ALA A 235 3.40 -12.13 -25.18
N GLY A 236 2.35 -11.53 -24.61
CA GLY A 236 0.97 -12.02 -24.73
C GLY A 236 0.77 -13.44 -24.16
N LEU A 237 1.56 -13.82 -23.15
CA LEU A 237 1.58 -15.20 -22.65
C LEU A 237 0.27 -15.55 -21.90
N PRO A 238 -0.11 -16.84 -21.84
CA PRO A 238 -1.35 -17.26 -21.17
C PRO A 238 -1.42 -16.76 -19.73
N GLY A 239 -2.44 -15.96 -19.42
CA GLY A 239 -2.66 -15.32 -18.10
C GLY A 239 -2.21 -13.85 -18.02
N ALA A 240 -1.54 -13.30 -19.04
CA ALA A 240 -1.06 -11.91 -19.06
C ALA A 240 -2.16 -10.87 -18.85
N GLN A 241 -3.39 -11.16 -19.32
CA GLN A 241 -4.56 -10.31 -19.04
C GLN A 241 -4.77 -10.06 -17.55
N GLY A 242 -4.56 -11.09 -16.72
CA GLY A 242 -4.72 -10.99 -15.27
C GLY A 242 -3.66 -10.12 -14.59
N ALA A 243 -2.52 -9.91 -15.25
CA ALA A 243 -1.39 -9.13 -14.77
C ALA A 243 -1.51 -7.62 -15.08
N LEU A 244 -2.34 -7.22 -16.05
CA LEU A 244 -2.49 -5.83 -16.48
C LEU A 244 -2.76 -4.83 -15.35
N PRO A 245 -3.73 -5.02 -14.44
CA PRO A 245 -3.96 -4.05 -13.36
C PRO A 245 -2.73 -3.86 -12.47
N PHE A 246 -1.91 -4.89 -12.29
CA PHE A 246 -0.67 -4.83 -11.51
C PHE A 246 0.46 -4.18 -12.30
N LEU A 247 0.55 -4.43 -13.61
CA LEU A 247 1.54 -3.78 -14.47
C LEU A 247 1.39 -2.25 -14.44
N PHE A 248 0.17 -1.72 -14.51
CA PHE A 248 -0.04 -0.28 -14.53
C PHE A 248 0.38 0.39 -13.21
N VAL A 249 0.14 -0.23 -12.05
CA VAL A 249 0.64 0.29 -10.77
C VAL A 249 2.15 0.07 -10.59
N MET A 250 2.74 -0.96 -11.22
CA MET A 250 4.20 -1.11 -11.28
C MET A 250 4.85 0.02 -12.07
N LEU A 251 4.27 0.43 -13.19
CA LEU A 251 4.77 1.53 -14.02
C LEU A 251 4.79 2.85 -13.24
N THR A 252 3.67 3.24 -12.64
CA THR A 252 3.60 4.50 -11.88
C THR A 252 4.32 4.44 -10.54
N GLY A 253 4.40 3.26 -9.91
CA GLY A 253 5.24 3.06 -8.74
C GLY A 253 6.73 3.13 -9.02
N ALA A 254 7.18 2.62 -10.17
CA ALA A 254 8.55 2.77 -10.62
C ALA A 254 8.88 4.25 -10.88
N GLN A 255 8.00 4.97 -11.57
CA GLN A 255 8.13 6.42 -11.78
C GLN A 255 8.18 7.21 -10.46
N ALA A 256 7.36 6.83 -9.48
CA ALA A 256 7.34 7.49 -8.16
C ALA A 256 8.66 7.30 -7.40
N ALA A 257 9.34 6.17 -7.59
CA ALA A 257 10.64 5.89 -6.99
C ALA A 257 11.81 6.48 -7.78
N ASP A 258 11.73 6.47 -9.10
CA ASP A 258 12.72 7.00 -10.04
C ASP A 258 12.01 7.77 -11.16
N PRO A 259 11.98 9.12 -11.10
CA PRO A 259 11.32 9.96 -12.11
C PRO A 259 11.87 9.83 -13.53
N SER A 260 13.04 9.18 -13.72
CA SER A 260 13.56 8.89 -15.06
C SER A 260 12.85 7.73 -15.76
N LEU A 261 12.10 6.90 -15.00
CA LEU A 261 11.24 5.86 -15.54
C LEU A 261 9.89 6.47 -15.92
N VAL A 262 9.72 6.84 -17.19
CA VAL A 262 8.51 7.51 -17.70
C VAL A 262 7.58 6.48 -18.35
N PRO A 263 6.43 6.13 -17.74
CA PRO A 263 5.51 5.13 -18.30
C PRO A 263 5.03 5.47 -19.71
N GLU A 264 4.81 6.76 -20.00
CA GLU A 264 4.36 7.26 -21.30
C GLU A 264 5.35 6.97 -22.44
N ASP A 265 6.64 6.80 -22.14
CA ASP A 265 7.64 6.40 -23.14
C ASP A 265 7.56 4.90 -23.47
N LEU A 266 6.92 4.11 -22.60
CA LEU A 266 6.84 2.66 -22.72
C LEU A 266 5.52 2.18 -23.32
N VAL A 267 4.40 2.85 -23.00
CA VAL A 267 3.05 2.37 -23.33
C VAL A 267 2.50 2.94 -24.65
N THR A 268 1.57 2.22 -25.26
CA THR A 268 0.82 2.72 -26.43
C THR A 268 -0.17 3.83 -26.05
N GLU A 269 -0.65 4.57 -27.05
CA GLU A 269 -1.71 5.59 -26.84
C GLU A 269 -2.99 4.97 -26.27
N GLN A 270 -3.29 3.72 -26.62
CA GLN A 270 -4.44 2.98 -26.10
C GLN A 270 -4.28 2.65 -24.61
N ALA A 271 -3.05 2.40 -24.15
CA ALA A 271 -2.75 2.06 -22.76
C ALA A 271 -2.49 3.29 -21.86
N ALA A 272 -2.15 4.46 -22.44
CA ALA A 272 -1.87 5.68 -21.69
C ALA A 272 -2.97 6.12 -20.70
N PRO A 273 -4.28 6.00 -21.01
CA PRO A 273 -5.34 6.32 -20.04
C PRO A 273 -5.31 5.48 -18.77
N LEU A 274 -4.82 4.23 -18.83
CA LEU A 274 -4.70 3.36 -17.65
C LEU A 274 -3.59 3.83 -16.73
N VAL A 275 -2.46 4.30 -17.27
CA VAL A 275 -1.39 4.93 -16.50
C VAL A 275 -1.93 6.14 -15.74
N GLU A 276 -2.67 7.03 -16.41
CA GLU A 276 -3.23 8.22 -15.77
C GLU A 276 -4.29 7.87 -14.71
N ALA A 277 -5.12 6.86 -14.97
CA ALA A 277 -6.10 6.38 -14.02
C ALA A 277 -5.44 5.90 -12.70
N THR A 278 -4.26 5.26 -12.78
CA THR A 278 -3.53 4.83 -11.57
C THR A 278 -3.08 6.00 -10.69
N ARG A 279 -2.87 7.19 -11.26
CA ARG A 279 -2.44 8.39 -10.52
C ARG A 279 -3.60 9.13 -9.88
N THR A 280 -4.81 8.95 -10.41
CA THR A 280 -5.93 9.84 -10.11
C THR A 280 -7.06 9.16 -9.36
N ASN A 281 -7.62 8.08 -9.89
CA ASN A 281 -8.92 7.59 -9.40
C ASN A 281 -9.14 6.08 -9.48
N ALA A 282 -8.25 5.31 -10.10
CA ALA A 282 -8.45 3.87 -10.28
C ALA A 282 -7.62 3.05 -9.29
N CYS A 283 -8.33 2.18 -8.58
CA CYS A 283 -7.73 1.11 -7.80
C CYS A 283 -7.70 -0.18 -8.63
N THR A 284 -7.14 -1.25 -8.07
CA THR A 284 -6.87 -2.52 -8.77
C THR A 284 -8.13 -3.09 -9.45
N ALA A 285 -9.30 -2.98 -8.82
CA ALA A 285 -10.56 -3.45 -9.39
C ALA A 285 -10.96 -2.65 -10.64
N GLN A 286 -10.90 -1.32 -10.56
CA GLN A 286 -11.21 -0.45 -11.71
C GLN A 286 -10.19 -0.64 -12.83
N LEU A 287 -8.89 -0.77 -12.51
CA LEU A 287 -7.88 -1.05 -13.53
C LEU A 287 -8.12 -2.38 -14.24
N ARG A 288 -8.62 -3.40 -13.54
CA ARG A 288 -9.00 -4.68 -14.15
C ARG A 288 -10.17 -4.50 -15.12
N GLU A 289 -11.18 -3.72 -14.76
CA GLU A 289 -12.32 -3.42 -15.62
C GLU A 289 -11.90 -2.59 -16.85
N MET A 290 -11.13 -1.53 -16.63
CA MET A 290 -10.67 -0.63 -17.69
C MET A 290 -9.70 -1.29 -18.67
N SER A 291 -8.96 -2.30 -18.24
CA SER A 291 -8.03 -3.06 -19.09
C SER A 291 -8.63 -4.35 -19.67
N ALA A 292 -9.91 -4.64 -19.43
CA ALA A 292 -10.53 -5.92 -19.82
C ALA A 292 -10.44 -6.19 -21.34
N ASP A 293 -10.59 -5.14 -22.15
CA ASP A 293 -10.57 -5.22 -23.62
C ASP A 293 -9.21 -4.81 -24.22
N LEU A 294 -8.18 -4.56 -23.41
CA LEU A 294 -6.83 -4.26 -23.88
C LEU A 294 -6.04 -5.56 -24.04
N PRO A 295 -5.65 -5.96 -25.27
CA PRO A 295 -4.77 -7.10 -25.47
C PRO A 295 -3.40 -6.85 -24.79
N PRO A 296 -2.82 -7.84 -24.08
CA PRO A 296 -1.55 -7.63 -23.38
C PRO A 296 -0.39 -7.23 -24.31
N GLU A 297 -0.36 -7.80 -25.52
CA GLU A 297 0.62 -7.47 -26.57
C GLU A 297 0.53 -6.02 -27.08
N ASP A 298 -0.61 -5.34 -26.88
CA ASP A 298 -0.85 -3.96 -27.31
C ASP A 298 -0.55 -2.92 -26.21
N VAL A 299 -0.11 -3.36 -25.03
CA VAL A 299 0.20 -2.45 -23.90
C VAL A 299 1.43 -1.60 -24.18
N PHE A 300 2.52 -2.23 -24.63
CA PHE A 300 3.80 -1.58 -24.84
C PHE A 300 4.00 -1.18 -26.29
N ARG A 301 4.72 -0.07 -26.52
CA ARG A 301 5.14 0.31 -27.87
C ARG A 301 6.08 -0.78 -28.43
N PRO A 302 6.04 -1.07 -29.75
CA PRO A 302 6.92 -2.08 -30.34
C PRO A 302 8.43 -1.83 -30.12
N ASP A 303 8.82 -0.56 -29.97
CA ASP A 303 10.20 -0.10 -29.77
C ASP A 303 10.54 0.24 -28.30
N ALA A 304 9.63 -0.02 -27.35
CA ALA A 304 9.84 0.28 -25.94
C ALA A 304 11.02 -0.51 -25.34
N ASP A 305 11.98 0.20 -24.75
CA ASP A 305 13.04 -0.40 -23.94
C ASP A 305 12.55 -0.64 -22.51
N LEU A 306 12.25 -1.90 -22.19
CA LEU A 306 11.78 -2.31 -20.87
C LEU A 306 12.93 -2.56 -19.88
N ALA A 307 14.19 -2.58 -20.32
CA ALA A 307 15.32 -2.97 -19.47
C ALA A 307 15.50 -2.08 -18.23
N PRO A 308 15.32 -0.74 -18.28
CA PRO A 308 15.36 0.10 -17.09
C PRO A 308 14.28 -0.27 -16.06
N LEU A 309 13.04 -0.48 -16.52
CA LEU A 309 11.92 -0.88 -15.67
C LEU A 309 12.16 -2.26 -15.05
N GLU A 310 12.54 -3.26 -15.85
CA GLU A 310 12.83 -4.61 -15.38
C GLU A 310 13.99 -4.62 -14.38
N THR A 311 15.00 -3.76 -14.58
CA THR A 311 16.13 -3.60 -13.65
C THR A 311 15.68 -3.00 -12.32
N TYR A 312 14.86 -1.95 -12.36
CA TYR A 312 14.26 -1.38 -11.15
C TYR A 312 13.42 -2.43 -10.41
N LEU A 313 12.48 -3.10 -11.07
CA LEU A 313 11.62 -4.12 -10.46
C LEU A 313 12.45 -5.27 -9.87
N ARG A 314 13.53 -5.70 -10.54
CA ARG A 314 14.43 -6.74 -10.04
C ARG A 314 15.12 -6.33 -8.74
N SER A 315 15.42 -5.05 -8.57
CA SER A 315 15.99 -4.53 -7.31
C SER A 315 15.00 -4.52 -6.14
N GLN A 316 13.70 -4.68 -6.42
CA GLN A 316 12.61 -4.71 -5.43
C GLN A 316 12.13 -6.13 -5.10
N GLU A 317 12.73 -7.16 -5.73
CA GLU A 317 12.45 -8.55 -5.44
C GLU A 317 12.90 -8.92 -4.01
N PRO A 318 12.19 -9.81 -3.30
CA PRO A 318 12.61 -10.27 -1.97
C PRO A 318 13.79 -11.27 -2.00
N LEU A 319 14.45 -11.46 -3.15
CA LEU A 319 15.63 -12.30 -3.30
C LEU A 319 16.88 -11.63 -2.74
N GLY A 320 17.76 -12.41 -2.12
CA GLY A 320 19.01 -11.94 -1.52
C GLY A 320 18.85 -11.24 -0.17
N LEU A 321 17.62 -11.16 0.36
CA LEU A 321 17.37 -10.59 1.68
C LEU A 321 18.07 -11.40 2.79
N HIS A 322 18.54 -10.67 3.80
CA HIS A 322 19.13 -11.24 5.01
C HIS A 322 18.18 -10.99 6.17
N LEU A 323 17.30 -11.96 6.43
CA LEU A 323 16.33 -11.88 7.51
C LEU A 323 17.04 -11.82 8.87
N LYS A 324 16.38 -11.18 9.84
CA LYS A 324 16.93 -10.96 11.19
C LYS A 324 16.02 -11.43 12.31
N VAL A 325 14.80 -11.82 11.99
CA VAL A 325 13.77 -12.27 12.92
C VAL A 325 13.13 -13.55 12.37
N PRO A 326 12.57 -14.43 13.22
CA PRO A 326 11.84 -15.59 12.76
C PRO A 326 10.75 -15.19 11.76
N THR A 327 10.70 -15.86 10.62
CA THR A 327 9.79 -15.51 9.52
C THR A 327 8.96 -16.72 9.12
N PHE A 328 7.64 -16.56 9.08
CA PHE A 328 6.72 -17.55 8.52
C PHE A 328 6.31 -17.10 7.12
N VAL A 329 6.66 -17.86 6.09
CA VAL A 329 6.13 -17.67 4.74
C VAL A 329 4.90 -18.58 4.59
N LEU A 330 3.80 -18.05 4.07
CA LEU A 330 2.56 -18.79 3.90
C LEU A 330 2.12 -18.67 2.43
N GLN A 331 1.71 -19.78 1.82
CA GLN A 331 1.37 -19.83 0.40
C GLN A 331 0.11 -20.67 0.14
N GLY A 332 -0.83 -20.11 -0.61
CA GLY A 332 -1.96 -20.86 -1.15
C GLY A 332 -1.52 -21.66 -2.37
N MET A 333 -1.85 -22.94 -2.43
CA MET A 333 -1.37 -23.84 -3.50
C MET A 333 -2.18 -23.71 -4.80
N ALA A 334 -3.32 -23.02 -4.77
CA ALA A 334 -4.10 -22.67 -5.97
C ALA A 334 -3.91 -21.20 -6.40
N ASP A 335 -2.90 -20.52 -5.84
CA ASP A 335 -2.58 -19.13 -6.17
C ASP A 335 -2.06 -18.99 -7.61
N THR A 336 -2.70 -18.11 -8.37
CA THR A 336 -2.37 -17.80 -9.77
C THR A 336 -1.81 -16.39 -9.95
N GLN A 337 -1.73 -15.58 -8.88
CA GLN A 337 -1.17 -14.24 -8.91
C GLN A 337 0.29 -14.27 -8.45
N VAL A 338 0.53 -14.83 -7.26
CA VAL A 338 1.88 -15.14 -6.76
C VAL A 338 2.00 -16.65 -6.70
N THR A 339 2.52 -17.23 -7.79
CA THR A 339 2.51 -18.68 -7.96
C THR A 339 3.29 -19.39 -6.84
N PRO A 340 2.91 -20.62 -6.44
CA PRO A 340 3.67 -21.40 -5.49
C PRO A 340 5.14 -21.56 -5.86
N GLY A 341 5.46 -21.72 -7.15
CA GLY A 341 6.84 -21.83 -7.63
C GLY A 341 7.67 -20.55 -7.46
N ALA A 342 7.05 -19.36 -7.55
CA ALA A 342 7.72 -18.11 -7.23
C ALA A 342 8.06 -18.03 -5.74
N THR A 343 7.10 -18.37 -4.87
CA THR A 343 7.32 -18.40 -3.42
C THR A 343 8.32 -19.47 -2.99
N ASP A 344 8.29 -20.66 -3.60
CA ASP A 344 9.29 -21.72 -3.40
C ASP A 344 10.71 -21.19 -3.69
N SER A 345 10.86 -20.41 -4.77
CA SER A 345 12.14 -19.79 -5.15
C SER A 345 12.61 -18.76 -4.12
N VAL A 346 11.69 -17.95 -3.58
CA VAL A 346 11.98 -17.00 -2.50
C VAL A 346 12.41 -17.72 -1.23
N VAL A 347 11.67 -18.75 -0.79
CA VAL A 347 12.01 -19.52 0.42
C VAL A 347 13.37 -20.21 0.27
N ALA A 348 13.59 -20.91 -0.85
CA ALA A 348 14.86 -21.57 -1.15
C ALA A 348 16.02 -20.57 -1.21
N ASP A 349 15.78 -19.36 -1.73
CA ASP A 349 16.76 -18.30 -1.68
C ASP A 349 17.03 -17.88 -0.24
N LEU A 350 16.03 -17.47 0.54
CA LEU A 350 16.16 -17.01 1.94
C LEU A 350 16.90 -18.02 2.82
N CYS A 351 16.59 -19.32 2.70
CA CYS A 351 17.22 -20.39 3.48
C CYS A 351 18.75 -20.46 3.32
N LYS A 352 19.32 -19.95 2.21
CA LYS A 352 20.78 -19.88 2.04
C LYS A 352 21.48 -18.94 3.04
N ARG A 353 20.76 -17.99 3.65
CA ARG A 353 21.31 -16.96 4.56
C ARG A 353 20.62 -16.92 5.93
N TYR A 354 19.49 -17.59 6.11
CA TYR A 354 18.73 -17.55 7.36
C TYR A 354 17.99 -18.86 7.64
N GLY A 355 18.34 -19.53 8.75
CA GLY A 355 17.77 -20.82 9.16
C GLY A 355 16.55 -20.72 10.07
N GLY A 356 15.83 -19.59 10.07
CA GLY A 356 14.66 -19.37 10.91
C GLY A 356 13.40 -19.09 10.10
N VAL A 357 13.26 -19.74 8.94
CA VAL A 357 12.09 -19.63 8.07
C VAL A 357 11.20 -20.86 8.27
N THR A 358 9.95 -20.63 8.65
CA THR A 358 8.87 -21.61 8.57
C THR A 358 8.14 -21.42 7.23
N TYR A 359 7.70 -22.50 6.58
CA TYR A 359 6.99 -22.43 5.31
C TYR A 359 5.69 -23.24 5.30
N GLY A 360 4.56 -22.53 5.28
CA GLY A 360 3.22 -23.12 5.30
C GLY A 360 2.60 -23.15 3.91
N LYS A 361 2.15 -24.32 3.47
CA LYS A 361 1.47 -24.54 2.19
C LYS A 361 0.01 -24.92 2.44
N PHE A 362 -0.91 -24.16 1.86
CA PHE A 362 -2.36 -24.28 2.09
C PHE A 362 -3.03 -24.84 0.85
N ASP A 363 -3.38 -26.13 0.89
CA ASP A 363 -4.01 -26.83 -0.22
C ASP A 363 -5.37 -26.22 -0.60
N GLY A 364 -5.60 -26.03 -1.90
CA GLY A 364 -6.85 -25.49 -2.43
C GLY A 364 -7.08 -23.99 -2.21
N ALA A 365 -6.25 -23.32 -1.40
CA ALA A 365 -6.36 -21.87 -1.19
C ALA A 365 -5.79 -21.11 -2.39
N ASP A 366 -6.60 -20.20 -2.94
CA ASP A 366 -6.14 -19.20 -3.91
C ASP A 366 -5.45 -18.01 -3.23
N HIS A 367 -5.06 -17.01 -4.02
CA HIS A 367 -4.35 -15.81 -3.55
C HIS A 367 -5.06 -15.11 -2.37
N ARG A 368 -6.38 -14.88 -2.48
CA ARG A 368 -7.14 -14.16 -1.44
C ARG A 368 -7.61 -15.09 -0.33
N ALA A 369 -8.02 -16.31 -0.66
CA ALA A 369 -8.47 -17.30 0.31
C ALA A 369 -7.39 -17.63 1.35
N LEU A 370 -6.11 -17.56 0.96
CA LEU A 370 -4.96 -17.72 1.85
C LEU A 370 -5.06 -16.85 3.12
N ILE A 371 -5.54 -15.61 2.99
CA ILE A 371 -5.65 -14.66 4.12
C ILE A 371 -6.49 -15.28 5.24
N ASP A 372 -7.67 -15.80 4.90
CA ASP A 372 -8.59 -16.33 5.90
C ASP A 372 -8.16 -17.70 6.42
N VAL A 373 -7.76 -18.62 5.54
CA VAL A 373 -7.42 -20.01 5.94
C VAL A 373 -6.14 -20.11 6.75
N SER A 374 -5.25 -19.12 6.64
CA SER A 374 -3.96 -19.11 7.35
C SER A 374 -4.00 -18.47 8.74
N PHE A 375 -5.14 -17.92 9.16
CA PHE A 375 -5.25 -17.16 10.41
C PHE A 375 -4.85 -17.98 11.65
N GLU A 376 -5.37 -19.20 11.80
CA GLU A 376 -5.11 -20.01 12.99
C GLU A 376 -3.63 -20.43 13.10
N GLU A 377 -2.96 -20.66 11.97
CA GLU A 377 -1.53 -20.96 11.95
C GLU A 377 -0.69 -19.72 12.27
N SER A 378 -1.10 -18.58 11.70
CA SER A 378 -0.49 -17.29 11.95
C SER A 378 -0.57 -16.92 13.43
N LEU A 379 -1.73 -17.11 14.05
CA LEU A 379 -1.95 -16.90 15.48
C LEU A 379 -1.05 -17.80 16.32
N ARG A 380 -1.05 -19.12 16.06
CA ARG A 380 -0.16 -20.08 16.74
C ARG A 380 1.31 -19.68 16.66
N TYR A 381 1.75 -19.26 15.47
CA TYR A 381 3.13 -18.86 15.24
C TYR A 381 3.50 -17.62 16.06
N VAL A 382 2.64 -16.60 16.07
CA VAL A 382 2.83 -15.40 16.89
C VAL A 382 2.82 -15.73 18.39
N GLU A 383 1.90 -16.58 18.85
CA GLU A 383 1.81 -17.01 20.25
C GLU A 383 3.04 -17.80 20.69
N ALA A 384 3.58 -18.69 19.84
CA ALA A 384 4.82 -19.41 20.12
C ALA A 384 5.98 -18.43 20.32
N LEU A 385 6.14 -17.43 19.45
CA LEU A 385 7.16 -16.39 19.59
C LEU A 385 6.97 -15.55 20.86
N ARG A 386 5.73 -15.22 21.23
CA ARG A 386 5.41 -14.52 22.49
C ARG A 386 5.77 -15.35 23.72
N GLY A 387 5.58 -16.67 23.64
CA GLY A 387 5.97 -17.62 24.67
C GLY A 387 7.48 -17.88 24.76
N GLY A 388 8.30 -17.24 23.91
CA GLY A 388 9.74 -17.47 23.86
C GLY A 388 10.15 -18.78 23.20
N GLN A 389 9.22 -19.44 22.50
CA GLN A 389 9.50 -20.65 21.75
C GLN A 389 10.20 -20.31 20.43
N THR A 390 11.01 -21.25 19.95
CA THR A 390 11.57 -21.19 18.59
C THR A 390 10.64 -21.97 17.67
N PRO A 391 9.97 -21.32 16.69
CA PRO A 391 9.14 -22.03 15.72
C PRO A 391 9.95 -23.04 14.90
N PRO A 392 9.31 -24.07 14.30
CA PRO A 392 9.97 -24.99 13.40
C PRO A 392 10.58 -24.24 12.20
N SER A 393 11.66 -24.76 11.63
CA SER A 393 12.23 -24.24 10.39
C SER A 393 12.17 -25.28 9.27
N ASP A 394 11.90 -24.81 8.07
CA ASP A 394 11.95 -25.55 6.80
C ASP A 394 13.23 -25.23 5.99
N CYS A 395 14.17 -24.51 6.62
CA CYS A 395 15.57 -24.42 6.26
C CYS A 395 16.36 -25.36 7.20
#